data_AF-A0A1I5VRY0-F1
#
_entry.id   AF-A0A1I5VRY0-F1
#
_cell.length_a   1.000
_cell.length_b   1.000
_cell.length_c   1.000
_cell.angle_alpha   90.00
_cell.angle_beta   90.00
_cell.angle_gamma   90.00
#
_symmetry.space_group_name_H-M   'P 1'
#
loop_
_entity.id
_entity.type
_entity.pdbx_description
1 polymer ?
#
loop_
_entity_poly.entity_id
_entity_poly.type
_entity_poly.pdbx_seq_one_letter_code
_entity_poly.pdbx_strand_id
1 'polypeptide(L)'
;MKKFVKKNGILFVLFCMSVVVCILYIISMDKVELFPHAGDWFNLLFQFAIGFIINFIFFITQIYIPQYKQNKEIYRCVSDRIRTITRLMEEIFIQLGDLYMEGYDENRLSEDYWVEQLHKLRFDDRVHVYNVNRLDTKCVTDEARFHVGEWIGLQVDQVSVQIDKLLQYYAPYININLMNTLEEILKSKMHKSMVPIFLSISNGVPFDNYKEDCFFEPYYKLMKQLETIEMEYRR
;
A
#
# COMPACT_ATOMS: atom_id res chain seq x y z
N MET A 1 -11.94 20.63 4.00
CA MET A 1 -13.02 21.17 3.15
C MET A 1 -12.85 20.91 1.65
N LYS A 2 -11.71 21.23 1.00
CA LYS A 2 -11.54 21.00 -0.45
C LYS A 2 -11.81 19.54 -0.90
N LYS A 3 -11.29 18.54 -0.18
CA LYS A 3 -11.58 17.11 -0.43
C LYS A 3 -13.07 16.74 -0.19
N PHE A 4 -13.77 17.43 0.73
CA PHE A 4 -15.21 17.24 0.98
C PHE A 4 -16.06 17.76 -0.19
N VAL A 5 -15.83 19.01 -0.61
CA VAL A 5 -16.58 19.66 -1.68
C VAL A 5 -16.42 18.91 -3.01
N LYS A 6 -15.25 18.33 -3.27
CA LYS A 6 -15.02 17.52 -4.48
C LYS A 6 -15.80 16.19 -4.48
N LYS A 7 -15.97 15.55 -3.32
CA LYS A 7 -16.65 14.24 -3.20
C LYS A 7 -18.15 14.37 -2.94
N ASN A 8 -18.58 15.44 -2.27
CA ASN A 8 -19.96 15.68 -1.83
C ASN A 8 -20.47 17.06 -2.30
N GLY A 9 -20.13 17.45 -3.54
CA GLY A 9 -20.44 18.78 -4.07
C GLY A 9 -21.94 19.09 -4.08
N ILE A 10 -22.78 18.10 -4.38
CA ILE A 10 -24.25 18.24 -4.38
C ILE A 10 -24.77 18.61 -2.99
N LEU A 11 -24.31 17.91 -1.95
CA LEU A 11 -24.72 18.19 -0.56
C LEU A 11 -24.30 19.60 -0.13
N PHE A 12 -23.12 20.06 -0.55
CA PHE A 12 -22.65 21.41 -0.26
C PHE A 12 -23.46 22.48 -1.00
N VAL A 13 -23.82 22.26 -2.27
CA VAL A 13 -24.67 23.18 -3.04
C VAL A 13 -26.07 23.27 -2.42
N LEU A 14 -26.67 22.15 -2.03
CA LEU A 14 -27.96 22.12 -1.34
C LEU A 14 -27.92 22.85 0.01
N PHE A 15 -26.79 22.76 0.74
CA PHE A 15 -26.58 23.51 1.97
C PHE A 15 -26.54 25.02 1.71
N CYS A 16 -25.77 25.48 0.72
CA CYS A 16 -25.74 26.89 0.33
C CYS A 16 -27.12 27.40 -0.10
N MET A 17 -27.86 26.61 -0.90
CA MET A 17 -29.23 26.95 -1.30
C MET A 17 -30.15 27.06 -0.09
N SER A 18 -30.04 26.15 0.88
CA SER A 18 -30.84 26.18 2.11
C SER A 18 -30.54 27.43 2.95
N VAL A 19 -29.28 27.83 3.06
CA VAL A 19 -28.89 29.08 3.75
C VAL A 19 -29.47 30.32 3.05
N VAL A 20 -29.44 30.34 1.71
CA VAL A 20 -30.04 31.43 0.93
C VAL A 20 -31.55 31.51 1.15
N VAL A 21 -32.26 30.37 1.17
CA VAL A 21 -33.70 30.32 1.48
C VAL A 21 -33.99 30.87 2.87
N CYS A 22 -33.18 30.54 3.88
CA CYS A 22 -33.32 31.11 5.22
C CYS A 22 -33.14 32.63 5.26
N ILE A 23 -32.13 33.15 4.55
CA ILE A 23 -31.87 34.59 4.47
C ILE A 23 -33.02 35.31 3.74
N LEU A 24 -33.50 34.74 2.63
CA LEU A 24 -34.62 35.28 1.86
C LEU A 24 -35.91 35.30 2.68
N TYR A 25 -36.16 34.27 3.48
CA TYR A 25 -37.31 34.23 4.39
C TYR A 25 -37.28 35.37 5.41
N ILE A 26 -36.13 35.59 6.07
CA ILE A 26 -35.95 36.65 7.06
C ILE A 26 -36.17 38.03 6.43
N ILE A 27 -35.62 38.28 5.24
CA ILE A 27 -35.79 39.55 4.52
C ILE A 27 -37.25 39.76 4.06
N SER A 28 -37.94 38.67 3.71
CA SER A 28 -39.33 38.73 3.24
C SER A 28 -40.33 38.96 4.37
N MET A 29 -39.93 38.75 5.63
CA MET A 29 -40.82 38.91 6.79
C MET A 29 -41.27 40.36 7.01
N ASP A 30 -40.43 41.33 6.63
CA ASP A 30 -40.70 42.77 6.77
C ASP A 30 -41.40 43.39 5.55
N LYS A 31 -41.77 42.58 4.53
CA LYS A 31 -42.34 43.07 3.27
C LYS A 31 -43.80 42.66 3.11
N VAL A 32 -44.57 43.53 2.44
CA VAL A 32 -45.95 43.22 2.00
C VAL A 32 -45.94 41.98 1.11
N GLU A 33 -46.94 41.11 1.29
CA GLU A 33 -47.03 39.84 0.56
C GLU A 33 -46.94 40.04 -0.96
N LEU A 34 -46.00 39.32 -1.58
CA LEU A 34 -45.78 39.36 -3.04
C LEU A 34 -46.94 38.72 -3.83
N PHE A 35 -47.66 37.77 -3.22
CA PHE A 35 -48.84 37.10 -3.78
C PHE A 35 -49.68 36.51 -2.63
N PRO A 36 -50.98 36.21 -2.83
CA PRO A 36 -51.83 35.65 -1.78
C PRO A 36 -51.25 34.34 -1.24
N HIS A 37 -51.16 34.19 0.09
CA HIS A 37 -50.59 33.02 0.77
C HIS A 37 -49.08 32.79 0.52
N ALA A 38 -48.36 33.81 0.03
CA ALA A 38 -46.91 33.72 -0.15
C ALA A 38 -46.19 33.37 1.15
N GLY A 39 -46.63 33.93 2.29
CA GLY A 39 -46.05 33.68 3.60
C GLY A 39 -46.03 32.18 3.98
N ASP A 40 -47.10 31.44 3.70
CA ASP A 40 -47.22 30.02 4.04
C ASP A 40 -46.23 29.15 3.25
N TRP A 41 -46.11 29.41 1.94
CA TRP A 41 -45.15 28.73 1.07
C TRP A 41 -43.70 29.03 1.47
N PHE A 42 -43.42 30.29 1.80
CA PHE A 42 -42.11 30.71 2.30
C PHE A 42 -41.78 30.06 3.65
N ASN A 43 -42.75 29.92 4.55
CA ASN A 43 -42.58 29.24 5.84
C ASN A 43 -42.31 27.73 5.66
N LEU A 44 -43.02 27.07 4.74
CA LEU A 44 -42.77 25.66 4.43
C LEU A 44 -41.35 25.44 3.89
N LEU A 45 -40.92 26.26 2.94
CA LEU A 45 -39.56 26.21 2.40
C LEU A 45 -38.50 26.49 3.47
N PHE A 46 -38.77 27.42 4.38
CA PHE A 46 -37.91 27.73 5.52
C PHE A 46 -37.76 26.56 6.49
N GLN A 47 -38.86 25.89 6.85
CA GLN A 47 -38.83 24.69 7.71
C GLN A 47 -38.03 23.56 7.06
N PHE A 48 -38.21 23.35 5.75
CA PHE A 48 -37.43 22.37 5.01
C PHE A 48 -35.94 22.72 4.97
N ALA A 49 -35.60 24.00 4.75
CA ALA A 49 -34.23 24.49 4.74
C ALA A 49 -33.54 24.32 6.10
N ILE A 50 -34.22 24.64 7.21
CA ILE A 50 -33.70 24.39 8.57
C ILE A 50 -33.49 22.90 8.81
N GLY A 51 -34.48 22.07 8.47
CA GLY A 51 -34.38 20.61 8.62
C GLY A 51 -33.19 20.04 7.83
N PHE A 52 -32.97 20.54 6.62
CA PHE A 52 -31.81 20.17 5.81
C PHE A 52 -30.49 20.62 6.44
N ILE A 53 -30.39 21.87 6.92
CA ILE A 53 -29.20 22.40 7.59
C ILE A 53 -28.83 21.56 8.82
N ILE A 54 -29.81 21.22 9.65
CA ILE A 54 -29.60 20.39 10.84
C ILE A 54 -29.08 19.00 10.44
N ASN A 55 -29.73 18.34 9.48
CA ASN A 55 -29.29 17.03 8.98
C ASN A 55 -27.89 17.09 8.36
N PHE A 56 -27.56 18.17 7.65
CA PHE A 56 -26.24 18.38 7.08
C PHE A 56 -25.17 18.52 8.18
N ILE A 57 -25.43 19.28 9.25
CA ILE A 57 -24.51 19.40 10.39
C ILE A 57 -24.31 18.03 11.06
N PHE A 58 -25.37 17.25 11.26
CA PHE A 58 -25.26 15.89 11.81
C PHE A 58 -24.45 14.97 10.90
N PHE A 59 -24.70 15.00 9.58
CA PHE A 59 -23.92 14.24 8.62
C PHE A 59 -22.43 14.60 8.67
N ILE A 60 -22.09 15.89 8.73
CA ILE A 60 -20.70 16.33 8.82
C ILE A 60 -20.04 15.85 10.11
N THR A 61 -20.70 16.06 11.25
CA THR A 61 -20.12 15.82 12.57
C THR A 61 -20.07 14.35 12.95
N GLN A 62 -21.11 13.58 12.63
CA GLN A 62 -21.24 12.18 13.04
C GLN A 62 -20.73 11.18 12.01
N ILE A 63 -20.80 11.51 10.72
CA ILE A 63 -20.43 10.57 9.65
C ILE A 63 -19.14 11.00 8.97
N TYR A 64 -19.11 12.20 8.37
CA TYR A 64 -17.99 12.60 7.52
C TYR A 64 -16.67 12.79 8.30
N ILE A 65 -16.68 13.54 9.40
CA ILE A 65 -15.46 13.78 10.18
C ILE A 65 -14.89 12.48 10.77
N PRO A 66 -15.68 11.61 11.42
CA PRO A 66 -15.19 10.34 11.95
C PRO A 66 -14.66 9.41 10.85
N GLN A 67 -15.40 9.23 9.75
CA GLN A 67 -14.95 8.40 8.62
C GLN A 67 -13.66 8.94 7.99
N TYR A 68 -13.54 10.26 7.86
CA TYR A 68 -12.31 10.86 7.34
C TYR A 68 -11.10 10.59 8.24
N LYS A 69 -11.27 10.73 9.56
CA LYS A 69 -10.22 10.41 10.53
C LYS A 69 -9.86 8.93 10.49
N GLN A 70 -10.86 8.05 10.48
CA GLN A 70 -10.66 6.60 10.41
C GLN A 70 -9.92 6.19 9.14
N ASN A 71 -10.38 6.64 7.97
CA ASN A 71 -9.75 6.32 6.70
C ASN A 71 -8.31 6.82 6.65
N LYS A 72 -8.01 8.00 7.21
CA LYS A 72 -6.66 8.54 7.27
C LYS A 72 -5.72 7.62 8.07
N GLU A 73 -6.15 7.16 9.24
CA GLU A 73 -5.35 6.22 10.04
C GLU A 73 -5.20 4.87 9.34
N ILE A 74 -6.26 4.38 8.69
CA ILE A 74 -6.22 3.13 7.93
C ILE A 74 -5.23 3.22 6.76
N TYR A 75 -5.27 4.29 5.96
CA TYR A 75 -4.33 4.47 4.85
C TYR A 75 -2.89 4.58 5.32
N ARG A 76 -2.65 5.18 6.50
CA ARG A 76 -1.34 5.18 7.14
C ARG A 76 -0.88 3.76 7.48
N CYS A 77 -1.74 2.96 8.11
CA CYS A 77 -1.43 1.56 8.42
C CYS A 77 -1.17 0.73 7.15
N VAL A 78 -1.90 0.97 6.07
CA VAL A 78 -1.67 0.34 4.77
C VAL A 78 -0.31 0.73 4.21
N SER A 79 0.03 2.03 4.21
CA SER A 79 1.35 2.52 3.78
C SER A 79 2.50 1.92 4.59
N ASP A 80 2.38 1.85 5.91
CA ASP A 80 3.40 1.26 6.78
C ASP A 80 3.60 -0.25 6.48
N ARG A 81 2.53 -0.97 6.12
CA ARG A 81 2.60 -2.37 5.71
C ARG A 81 3.22 -2.56 4.34
N ILE A 82 2.84 -1.73 3.36
CA ILE A 82 3.45 -1.73 2.03
C ILE A 82 4.95 -1.51 2.16
N ARG A 83 5.37 -0.51 2.95
CA ARG A 83 6.78 -0.25 3.23
C ARG A 83 7.50 -1.43 3.89
N THR A 84 6.81 -2.14 4.79
CA THR A 84 7.36 -3.37 5.39
C THR A 84 7.59 -4.44 4.33
N ILE A 85 6.64 -4.64 3.42
CA ILE A 85 6.78 -5.57 2.28
C ILE A 85 7.95 -5.16 1.38
N THR A 86 8.02 -3.88 0.97
CA THR A 86 9.12 -3.36 0.15
C THR A 86 10.46 -3.63 0.82
N ARG A 87 10.59 -3.33 2.12
CA ARG A 87 11.86 -3.53 2.84
C ARG A 87 12.28 -5.01 2.87
N LEU A 88 11.34 -5.94 3.09
CA LEU A 88 11.65 -7.37 3.04
C LEU A 88 12.13 -7.81 1.66
N MET A 89 11.54 -7.25 0.59
CA MET A 89 11.99 -7.50 -0.78
C MET A 89 13.38 -6.89 -1.02
N GLU A 90 13.62 -5.67 -0.56
CA GLU A 90 14.88 -4.94 -0.69
C GLU A 90 16.03 -5.64 0.04
N GLU A 91 15.77 -6.17 1.24
CA GLU A 91 16.74 -6.92 2.05
C GLU A 91 17.33 -8.12 1.29
N ILE A 92 16.56 -8.75 0.39
CA ILE A 92 17.09 -9.81 -0.49
C ILE A 92 18.17 -9.24 -1.41
N PHE A 93 17.90 -8.11 -2.06
CA PHE A 93 18.83 -7.50 -3.00
C PHE A 93 20.06 -6.90 -2.31
N ILE A 94 19.91 -6.30 -1.13
CA ILE A 94 21.03 -5.76 -0.35
C ILE A 94 21.99 -6.88 0.04
N GLN A 95 21.47 -7.99 0.58
CA GLN A 95 22.32 -9.11 1.01
C GLN A 95 23.00 -9.82 -0.16
N LEU A 96 22.31 -9.96 -1.30
CA LEU A 96 22.93 -10.47 -2.52
C LEU A 96 23.96 -9.47 -3.09
N GLY A 97 23.68 -8.17 -3.00
CA GLY A 97 24.60 -7.11 -3.38
C GLY A 97 25.87 -7.14 -2.55
N ASP A 98 25.77 -7.22 -1.23
CA ASP A 98 26.93 -7.27 -0.33
C ASP A 98 27.83 -8.50 -0.60
N LEU A 99 27.24 -9.62 -1.02
CA LEU A 99 27.96 -10.87 -1.29
C LEU A 99 28.60 -10.91 -2.69
N TYR A 100 27.91 -10.37 -3.71
CA TYR A 100 28.26 -10.60 -5.13
C TYR A 100 28.53 -9.31 -5.91
N MET A 101 28.23 -8.14 -5.35
CA MET A 101 28.37 -6.83 -5.97
C MET A 101 29.26 -5.91 -5.12
N GLU A 102 30.57 -5.92 -5.38
CA GLU A 102 31.43 -4.82 -4.92
C GLU A 102 31.02 -3.52 -5.63
N GLY A 103 30.30 -2.64 -4.93
CA GLY A 103 29.88 -1.32 -5.42
C GLY A 103 28.55 -1.33 -6.18
N TYR A 104 27.46 -1.26 -5.42
CA TYR A 104 26.10 -1.06 -5.94
C TYR A 104 25.96 0.30 -6.65
N ASP A 105 25.67 0.28 -7.95
CA ASP A 105 25.32 1.46 -8.75
C ASP A 105 24.02 1.17 -9.50
N GLU A 106 22.94 1.84 -9.10
CA GLU A 106 21.58 1.69 -9.66
C GLU A 106 21.54 1.97 -11.18
N ASN A 107 22.56 2.63 -11.74
CA ASN A 107 22.67 2.93 -13.17
C ASN A 107 23.29 1.80 -14.02
N ARG A 108 23.80 0.72 -13.41
CA ARG A 108 24.39 -0.44 -14.12
C ARG A 108 23.44 -1.62 -14.32
N LEU A 109 22.18 -1.47 -13.92
CA LEU A 109 21.13 -2.49 -13.97
C LEU A 109 20.62 -2.72 -15.41
N SER A 110 21.41 -3.41 -16.23
CA SER A 110 21.00 -3.96 -17.54
C SER A 110 20.47 -5.40 -17.38
N GLU A 111 19.64 -5.89 -18.32
CA GLU A 111 19.16 -7.29 -18.34
C GLU A 111 20.34 -8.30 -18.30
N ASP A 112 21.44 -7.99 -18.99
CA ASP A 112 22.67 -8.79 -18.97
C ASP A 112 23.36 -8.83 -17.59
N TYR A 113 23.25 -7.74 -16.81
CA TYR A 113 23.85 -7.65 -15.48
C TYR A 113 23.14 -8.58 -14.51
N TRP A 114 21.81 -8.71 -14.59
CA TRP A 114 21.06 -9.63 -13.73
C TRP A 114 21.38 -11.10 -14.01
N VAL A 115 21.59 -11.45 -15.28
CA VAL A 115 22.00 -12.80 -15.70
C VAL A 115 23.37 -13.15 -15.15
N GLU A 116 24.34 -12.23 -15.20
CA GLU A 116 25.67 -12.44 -14.61
C GLU A 116 25.63 -12.69 -13.10
N GLN A 117 24.69 -12.05 -12.39
CA GLN A 117 24.53 -12.20 -10.95
C GLN A 117 23.82 -13.51 -10.59
N LEU A 118 22.84 -13.90 -11.40
CA LEU A 118 22.20 -15.22 -11.32
C LEU A 118 23.24 -16.34 -11.50
N HIS A 119 24.19 -16.19 -12.43
CA HIS A 119 25.28 -17.16 -12.64
C HIS A 119 26.30 -17.21 -11.50
N LYS A 120 26.53 -16.09 -10.80
CA LYS A 120 27.43 -16.03 -9.64
C LYS A 120 26.81 -16.59 -8.36
N LEU A 121 25.49 -16.73 -8.33
CA LEU A 121 24.75 -17.10 -7.15
C LEU A 121 25.08 -18.53 -6.71
N ARG A 122 25.71 -18.66 -5.54
CA ARG A 122 25.95 -19.95 -4.89
C ARG A 122 25.08 -20.06 -3.66
N PHE A 123 24.33 -21.16 -3.60
CA PHE A 123 23.32 -21.35 -2.55
C PHE A 123 23.89 -21.71 -1.18
N ASP A 124 25.07 -22.33 -1.18
CA ASP A 124 25.79 -22.71 0.03
C ASP A 124 26.49 -21.51 0.69
N ASP A 125 26.64 -20.41 -0.04
CA ASP A 125 27.27 -19.19 0.47
C ASP A 125 26.46 -18.63 1.64
N ARG A 126 27.16 -18.02 2.58
CA ARG A 126 26.58 -17.58 3.85
C ARG A 126 26.33 -16.09 3.82
N VAL A 127 25.08 -15.73 4.06
CA VAL A 127 24.65 -14.33 4.18
C VAL A 127 25.16 -13.76 5.51
N HIS A 128 25.42 -12.46 5.57
CA HIS A 128 25.85 -11.78 6.81
C HIS A 128 24.75 -11.68 7.89
N VAL A 129 23.64 -12.43 7.75
CA VAL A 129 22.54 -12.48 8.72
C VAL A 129 22.63 -13.76 9.55
N TYR A 130 22.58 -13.60 10.87
CA TYR A 130 22.60 -14.71 11.82
C TYR A 130 21.21 -15.32 12.01
N ASN A 131 21.16 -16.64 11.99
CA ASN A 131 20.02 -17.43 12.40
C ASN A 131 19.99 -17.52 13.93
N VAL A 132 19.02 -16.84 14.53
CA VAL A 132 18.85 -16.79 15.99
C VAL A 132 18.68 -18.18 16.61
N ASN A 133 18.10 -19.13 15.88
CA ASN A 133 17.91 -20.51 16.36
C ASN A 133 19.21 -21.33 16.40
N ARG A 134 20.27 -20.85 15.71
CA ARG A 134 21.60 -21.49 15.66
C ARG A 134 22.65 -20.72 16.48
N LEU A 135 22.27 -19.62 17.13
CA LEU A 135 23.16 -18.88 18.01
C LEU A 135 23.33 -19.64 19.32
N ASP A 136 24.54 -20.13 19.57
CA ASP A 136 24.92 -20.63 20.89
C ASP A 136 25.37 -19.45 21.78
N THR A 137 25.08 -19.51 23.08
CA THR A 137 25.24 -18.37 24.01
C THR A 137 26.72 -18.02 24.29
N LYS A 138 27.67 -18.77 23.72
CA LYS A 138 29.10 -18.71 24.06
C LYS A 138 30.01 -18.26 22.92
N CYS A 139 29.69 -18.51 21.65
CA CYS A 139 30.47 -18.03 20.50
C CYS A 139 29.55 -17.80 19.29
N VAL A 140 29.67 -16.63 18.65
CA VAL A 140 29.05 -16.36 17.35
C VAL A 140 29.99 -16.90 16.28
N THR A 141 29.79 -18.15 15.86
CA THR A 141 30.53 -18.75 14.74
C THR A 141 29.83 -18.41 13.41
N ASP A 142 30.61 -18.36 12.32
CA ASP A 142 30.07 -18.16 10.96
C ASP A 142 29.07 -19.26 10.55
N GLU A 143 28.99 -20.37 11.28
CA GLU A 143 28.00 -21.46 11.11
C GLU A 143 26.59 -21.09 11.58
N ALA A 144 26.47 -20.06 12.41
CA ALA A 144 25.18 -19.52 12.80
C ALA A 144 24.57 -18.61 11.72
N ARG A 145 25.27 -18.34 10.61
CA ARG A 145 24.76 -17.54 9.50
C ARG A 145 23.78 -18.34 8.62
N PHE A 146 22.80 -17.65 8.05
CA PHE A 146 21.90 -18.26 7.08
C PHE A 146 22.64 -18.56 5.77
N HIS A 147 22.31 -19.71 5.17
CA HIS A 147 22.62 -19.93 3.76
C HIS A 147 21.76 -18.99 2.89
N VAL A 148 22.27 -18.58 1.73
CA VAL A 148 21.55 -17.70 0.79
C VAL A 148 20.16 -18.28 0.45
N GLY A 149 20.07 -19.59 0.18
CA GLY A 149 18.80 -20.24 -0.12
C GLY A 149 17.79 -20.22 1.04
N GLU A 150 18.25 -20.46 2.27
CA GLU A 150 17.41 -20.41 3.48
C GLU A 150 16.93 -18.98 3.77
N TRP A 151 17.79 -17.98 3.56
CA TRP A 151 17.46 -16.58 3.76
C TRP A 151 16.42 -16.09 2.75
N ILE A 152 16.61 -16.37 1.46
CA ILE A 152 15.65 -15.98 0.43
C ILE A 152 14.31 -16.66 0.67
N GLY A 153 14.29 -17.95 1.02
CA GLY A 153 13.05 -18.67 1.36
C GLY A 153 12.30 -18.00 2.50
N LEU A 154 12.99 -17.68 3.60
CA LEU A 154 12.40 -17.02 4.76
C LEU A 154 11.86 -15.62 4.43
N GLN A 155 12.58 -14.84 3.63
CA GLN A 155 12.14 -13.50 3.21
C GLN A 155 10.92 -13.57 2.28
N VAL A 156 10.92 -14.49 1.32
CA VAL A 156 9.80 -14.73 0.41
C VAL A 156 8.54 -15.14 1.20
N ASP A 157 8.67 -16.08 2.14
CA ASP A 157 7.56 -16.52 2.99
C ASP A 157 7.02 -15.37 3.86
N GLN A 158 7.91 -14.55 4.43
CA GLN A 158 7.50 -13.37 5.20
C GLN A 158 6.77 -12.35 4.34
N VAL A 159 7.23 -12.12 3.10
CA VAL A 159 6.53 -11.27 2.13
C VAL A 159 5.13 -11.82 1.89
N SER A 160 4.96 -13.12 1.61
CA SER A 160 3.63 -13.72 1.40
C SER A 160 2.71 -13.53 2.60
N VAL A 161 3.21 -13.76 3.82
CA VAL A 161 2.44 -13.57 5.06
C VAL A 161 2.03 -12.11 5.25
N GLN A 162 2.90 -11.14 4.93
CA GLN A 162 2.54 -9.72 5.04
C GLN A 162 1.52 -9.30 3.99
N ILE A 163 1.62 -9.85 2.77
CA ILE A 163 0.63 -9.63 1.71
C ILE A 163 -0.73 -10.20 2.15
N ASP A 164 -0.78 -11.44 2.63
CA ASP A 164 -2.03 -12.06 3.09
C ASP A 164 -2.69 -11.27 4.22
N LYS A 165 -1.90 -10.81 5.20
CA LYS A 165 -2.41 -9.92 6.27
C LYS A 165 -2.93 -8.60 5.71
N LEU A 166 -2.25 -8.01 4.75
CA LEU A 166 -2.69 -6.77 4.12
C LEU A 166 -4.04 -6.98 3.42
N LEU A 167 -4.18 -8.04 2.62
CA LEU A 167 -5.41 -8.40 1.93
C LEU A 167 -6.55 -8.72 2.91
N GLN A 168 -6.28 -9.50 3.96
CA GLN A 168 -7.30 -9.92 4.93
C GLN A 168 -7.86 -8.75 5.75
N TYR A 169 -6.99 -7.88 6.27
CA TYR A 169 -7.41 -6.82 7.20
C TYR A 169 -7.80 -5.51 6.50
N TYR A 170 -7.31 -5.27 5.29
CA TYR A 170 -7.46 -3.98 4.61
C TYR A 170 -8.12 -4.05 3.23
N ALA A 171 -8.67 -5.21 2.82
CA ALA A 171 -9.33 -5.41 1.51
C ALA A 171 -10.19 -4.21 1.03
N PRO A 172 -11.07 -3.59 1.84
CA PRO A 172 -11.91 -2.48 1.37
C PRO A 172 -11.16 -1.20 1.01
N TYR A 173 -9.90 -1.07 1.45
CA TYR A 173 -9.09 0.14 1.33
C TYR A 173 -7.95 -0.02 0.32
N ILE A 174 -7.83 -1.18 -0.32
CA ILE A 174 -6.81 -1.50 -1.31
C ILE A 174 -7.30 -1.09 -2.70
N ASN A 175 -6.51 -0.27 -3.38
CA ASN A 175 -6.70 0.09 -4.78
C ASN A 175 -6.42 -1.12 -5.70
N ILE A 176 -7.09 -1.19 -6.84
CA ILE A 176 -6.94 -2.23 -7.86
C ILE A 176 -5.48 -2.38 -8.28
N ASN A 177 -4.75 -1.26 -8.45
CA ASN A 177 -3.33 -1.30 -8.81
C ASN A 177 -2.50 -2.03 -7.74
N LEU A 178 -2.72 -1.71 -6.46
CA LEU A 178 -2.04 -2.38 -5.35
C LEU A 178 -2.40 -3.86 -5.29
N MET A 179 -3.68 -4.21 -5.44
CA MET A 179 -4.15 -5.60 -5.47
C MET A 179 -3.43 -6.40 -6.56
N ASN A 180 -3.39 -5.88 -7.78
CA ASN A 180 -2.75 -6.55 -8.92
C ASN A 180 -1.25 -6.73 -8.70
N THR A 181 -0.53 -5.69 -8.25
CA THR A 181 0.91 -5.80 -7.95
C THR A 181 1.19 -6.83 -6.86
N LEU A 182 0.38 -6.88 -5.80
CA LEU A 182 0.53 -7.88 -4.73
C LEU A 182 0.28 -9.31 -5.25
N GLU A 183 -0.74 -9.51 -6.09
CA GLU A 183 -0.98 -10.81 -6.72
C GLU A 183 0.15 -11.22 -7.68
N GLU A 184 0.71 -10.27 -8.42
CA GLU A 184 1.84 -10.53 -9.32
C GLU A 184 3.09 -10.92 -8.53
N ILE A 185 3.33 -10.31 -7.37
CA ILE A 185 4.41 -10.71 -6.44
C ILE A 185 4.21 -12.17 -6.00
N LEU A 186 3.01 -12.54 -5.55
CA LEU A 186 2.71 -13.93 -5.15
C LEU A 186 2.80 -14.93 -6.31
N LYS A 187 2.51 -14.48 -7.54
CA LYS A 187 2.61 -15.30 -8.76
C LYS A 187 4.01 -15.30 -9.37
N SER A 188 4.93 -14.49 -8.86
CA SER A 188 6.29 -14.37 -9.40
C SER A 188 7.04 -15.70 -9.33
N LYS A 189 7.98 -15.90 -10.26
CA LYS A 189 8.84 -17.09 -10.29
C LYS A 189 9.71 -17.20 -9.03
N MET A 190 9.97 -16.09 -8.35
CA MET A 190 10.60 -16.06 -7.01
C MET A 190 9.79 -16.87 -5.99
N HIS A 191 8.49 -16.59 -5.89
CA HIS A 191 7.57 -17.24 -4.94
C HIS A 191 7.22 -18.68 -5.35
N LYS A 192 6.95 -18.91 -6.64
CA LYS A 192 6.44 -20.20 -7.13
C LYS A 192 7.49 -21.23 -7.50
N SER A 193 8.67 -20.79 -7.94
CA SER A 193 9.68 -21.68 -8.52
C SER A 193 10.98 -21.66 -7.74
N MET A 194 11.48 -20.49 -7.36
CA MET A 194 12.79 -20.38 -6.70
C MET A 194 12.81 -21.03 -5.31
N VAL A 195 11.83 -20.74 -4.45
CA VAL A 195 11.76 -21.33 -3.10
C VAL A 195 11.60 -22.86 -3.11
N PRO A 196 10.71 -23.46 -3.91
CA PRO A 196 10.64 -24.93 -4.02
C PRO A 196 11.92 -25.56 -4.59
N ILE A 197 12.60 -24.89 -5.52
CA ILE A 197 13.90 -25.33 -6.05
C ILE A 197 14.96 -25.31 -4.94
N PHE A 198 14.96 -24.32 -4.05
CA PHE A 198 15.88 -24.23 -2.90
C PHE A 198 15.68 -25.33 -1.88
N LEU A 199 14.44 -25.72 -1.63
CA LEU A 199 14.12 -26.73 -0.62
C LEU A 199 14.31 -28.16 -1.14
N SER A 200 14.34 -28.37 -2.46
CA SER A 200 14.37 -29.70 -3.07
C SER A 200 15.77 -30.16 -3.53
N ILE A 201 16.73 -29.26 -3.72
CA ILE A 201 18.05 -29.59 -4.28
C ILE A 201 19.15 -29.28 -3.27
N SER A 202 19.69 -30.32 -2.64
CA SER A 202 20.69 -30.22 -1.57
C SER A 202 22.07 -29.69 -1.99
N ASN A 203 22.35 -29.62 -3.29
CA ASN A 203 23.69 -29.29 -3.83
C ASN A 203 23.69 -28.04 -4.71
N GLY A 204 22.64 -27.22 -4.62
CA GLY A 204 22.46 -26.02 -5.45
C GLY A 204 22.14 -26.33 -6.91
N VAL A 205 21.45 -25.40 -7.58
CA VAL A 205 21.21 -25.45 -9.03
C VAL A 205 22.19 -24.51 -9.72
N PRO A 206 23.12 -24.99 -10.57
CA PRO A 206 23.90 -24.09 -11.39
C PRO A 206 22.97 -23.38 -12.38
N PHE A 207 22.88 -22.06 -12.30
CA PHE A 207 22.08 -21.25 -13.20
C PHE A 207 22.78 -20.97 -14.55
N ASP A 208 23.93 -21.57 -14.80
CA ASP A 208 24.77 -21.38 -16.00
C ASP A 208 24.00 -21.55 -17.33
N ASN A 209 22.89 -22.29 -17.32
CA ASN A 209 22.06 -22.54 -18.51
C ASN A 209 20.95 -21.50 -18.77
N TYR A 210 20.74 -20.53 -17.87
CA TYR A 210 19.73 -19.49 -18.05
C TYR A 210 20.27 -18.35 -18.89
N LYS A 211 19.58 -18.04 -20.00
CA LYS A 211 19.92 -16.95 -20.93
C LYS A 211 19.30 -15.60 -20.57
N GLU A 212 18.25 -15.61 -19.75
CA GLU A 212 17.49 -14.43 -19.34
C GLU A 212 17.17 -14.54 -17.85
N ASP A 213 17.27 -13.43 -17.12
CA ASP A 213 16.91 -13.41 -15.70
C ASP A 213 15.39 -13.35 -15.55
N CYS A 214 14.83 -14.49 -15.20
CA CYS A 214 13.41 -14.65 -14.96
C CYS A 214 13.01 -14.40 -13.51
N PHE A 215 13.97 -14.12 -12.62
CA PHE A 215 13.78 -14.16 -11.18
C PHE A 215 13.99 -12.79 -10.52
N PHE A 216 15.19 -12.21 -10.62
CA PHE A 216 15.54 -11.01 -9.87
C PHE A 216 15.02 -9.73 -10.52
N GLU A 217 15.19 -9.57 -11.83
CA GLU A 217 14.75 -8.39 -12.57
C GLU A 217 13.23 -8.16 -12.51
N PRO A 218 12.36 -9.17 -12.77
CA PRO A 218 10.91 -8.96 -12.67
C PRO A 218 10.49 -8.64 -11.23
N TYR A 219 11.17 -9.23 -10.24
CA TYR A 219 10.88 -9.01 -8.83
C TYR A 219 11.29 -7.62 -8.35
N TYR A 220 12.43 -7.11 -8.84
CA TYR A 220 12.90 -5.75 -8.59
C TYR A 220 11.97 -4.71 -9.21
N LYS A 221 11.48 -4.96 -10.45
CA LYS A 221 10.47 -4.11 -11.10
C LYS A 221 9.19 -4.03 -10.26
N LEU A 222 8.70 -5.16 -9.75
CA LEU A 222 7.52 -5.21 -8.86
C LEU A 222 7.75 -4.45 -7.55
N MET A 223 8.95 -4.53 -6.97
CA MET A 223 9.32 -3.77 -5.77
C MET A 223 9.24 -2.25 -6.01
N LYS A 224 9.82 -1.74 -7.10
CA LYS A 224 9.76 -0.32 -7.46
C LYS A 224 8.34 0.16 -7.76
N GLN A 225 7.49 -0.70 -8.34
CA GLN A 225 6.07 -0.41 -8.48
C GLN A 225 5.38 -0.28 -7.12
N LEU A 226 5.71 -1.15 -6.16
CA LEU A 226 5.18 -1.09 -4.80
C LEU A 226 5.56 0.22 -4.08
N GLU A 227 6.80 0.69 -4.23
CA GLU A 227 7.27 2.00 -3.71
C GLU A 227 6.48 3.16 -4.31
N THR A 228 6.24 3.10 -5.62
CA THR A 228 5.47 4.14 -6.33
C THR A 228 4.04 4.20 -5.79
N ILE A 229 3.43 3.04 -5.56
CA ILE A 229 2.08 2.94 -5.00
C ILE A 229 2.05 3.40 -3.53
N GLU A 230 3.08 3.07 -2.72
CA GLU A 230 3.18 3.52 -1.32
C GLU A 230 3.06 5.05 -1.21
N MET A 231 3.70 5.79 -2.13
CA MET A 231 3.64 7.25 -2.17
C MET A 231 2.23 7.81 -2.37
N GLU A 232 1.32 7.05 -3.01
CA GLU A 232 -0.08 7.44 -3.17
C GLU A 232 -0.86 7.35 -1.85
N TYR A 233 -0.58 6.33 -1.04
CA TYR A 233 -1.23 6.10 0.26
C TYR A 233 -0.76 7.07 1.36
N ARG A 234 0.38 7.74 1.15
CA ARG A 234 0.93 8.73 2.08
C ARG A 234 0.25 10.11 2.01
N ARG A 235 -0.59 10.38 0.99
CA ARG A 235 -1.21 11.71 0.67
C ARG A 235 -2.66 11.88 1.16
#